data_AF-A0A4Y1ZXK7-F1
#
_entry.id   AF-A0A4Y1ZXK7-F1
#
_cell.length_a   1.000
_cell.length_b   1.000
_cell.length_c   1.000
_cell.angle_alpha   90.00
_cell.angle_beta   90.00
_cell.angle_gamma   90.00
#
_symmetry.space_group_name_H-M   'P 1'
#
loop_
_entity.id
_entity.type
_entity.pdbx_description
1 polymer ?
#
loop_
_entity_poly.entity_id
_entity_poly.type
_entity_poly.pdbx_seq_one_letter_code
_entity_poly.pdbx_strand_id
1 'polypeptide(L)'
;MEPEIDKQRRRFIGCNLKGPKFSPKNENYFAISTWTGNEPSEEKPVTTWVPNFIPRESVEKVQNCSQLNKEIINSMLKKIVNHLLVTNSTVAVQSEDKTVYWNQGGSLGMKELCSLLGPEMLKCMKSQNGGVQTFLRNHSFIFEVKDNTIRLKVPRSIKDSADELVEVKAKRKKKQEKKQIGFRKRNCFFHFNHPQGCPLSSNECTFSHEDVER
;
A
#
# COMPACT_ATOMS: atom_id res chain seq x y z
N MET A 1 6.89 -2.87 -49.72
CA MET A 1 7.10 -1.44 -49.42
C MET A 1 6.90 -1.25 -47.93
N GLU A 2 7.97 -0.93 -47.21
CA GLU A 2 7.87 -0.65 -45.77
C GLU A 2 7.25 0.75 -45.58
N PRO A 3 6.25 0.93 -44.70
CA PRO A 3 5.59 2.22 -44.50
C PRO A 3 6.59 3.25 -43.97
N GLU A 4 6.52 4.48 -44.49
CA GLU A 4 7.48 5.57 -44.21
C GLU A 4 7.66 5.86 -42.72
N ILE A 5 6.63 5.57 -41.91
CA ILE A 5 6.61 5.71 -40.46
C ILE A 5 7.61 4.75 -39.77
N ASP A 6 7.75 3.51 -40.26
CA ASP A 6 8.70 2.54 -39.68
C ASP A 6 10.15 2.84 -40.06
N LYS A 7 10.36 3.44 -41.23
CA LYS A 7 11.67 4.01 -41.64
C LYS A 7 12.10 5.14 -40.70
N GLN A 8 11.19 6.04 -40.36
CA GLN A 8 11.45 7.15 -39.42
C GLN A 8 11.73 6.62 -38.01
N ARG A 9 10.99 5.61 -37.55
CA ARG A 9 11.22 4.94 -36.26
C ARG A 9 12.60 4.29 -36.16
N ARG A 10 13.02 3.53 -37.18
CA ARG A 10 14.38 2.93 -37.20
C ARG A 10 15.47 3.98 -37.16
N ARG A 11 15.31 5.09 -37.88
CA ARG A 11 16.30 6.17 -37.94
C ARG A 11 16.46 6.86 -36.58
N PHE A 12 15.36 7.06 -35.86
CA PHE A 12 15.38 7.65 -34.52
C PHE A 12 16.03 6.73 -33.47
N ILE A 13 15.70 5.43 -33.50
CA ILE A 13 16.29 4.44 -32.58
C ILE A 13 17.80 4.29 -32.85
N GLY A 14 18.23 4.29 -34.11
CA GLY A 14 19.64 4.17 -34.48
C GLY A 14 20.51 5.36 -34.06
N CYS A 15 19.95 6.57 -34.01
CA CYS A 15 20.71 7.77 -33.64
C CYS A 15 20.86 7.96 -32.12
N ASN A 16 19.95 7.43 -31.29
CA ASN A 16 19.91 7.74 -29.86
C ASN A 16 20.42 6.62 -28.92
N LEU A 17 20.94 5.52 -29.48
CA LEU A 17 21.61 4.46 -28.70
C LEU A 17 23.06 4.76 -28.34
N LYS A 18 23.60 5.93 -28.73
CA LYS A 18 24.85 6.44 -28.16
C LYS A 18 24.55 7.23 -26.90
N GLY A 19 24.08 6.53 -25.87
CA GLY A 19 24.09 7.06 -24.51
C GLY A 19 25.53 7.47 -24.13
N PRO A 20 25.71 8.47 -23.25
CA PRO A 20 27.03 8.90 -22.83
C PRO A 20 27.77 7.71 -22.18
N LYS A 21 28.97 7.41 -22.68
CA LYS A 21 29.85 6.39 -22.10
C LYS A 21 30.24 6.84 -20.70
N PHE A 22 29.65 6.22 -19.68
CA PHE A 22 30.03 6.45 -18.29
C PHE A 22 31.38 5.78 -18.03
N SER A 23 32.47 6.56 -17.95
CA SER A 23 33.73 6.13 -17.36
C SER A 23 33.82 6.69 -15.94
N PRO A 24 34.03 5.86 -14.91
CA PRO A 24 34.16 6.35 -13.55
C PRO A 24 35.62 6.76 -13.33
N LYS A 25 35.85 8.05 -13.04
CA LYS A 25 36.98 8.61 -12.27
C LYS A 25 36.95 10.13 -12.43
N ASN A 26 36.51 10.85 -11.39
CA ASN A 26 37.35 11.76 -10.62
C ASN A 26 36.47 12.63 -9.71
N GLU A 27 36.95 12.77 -8.49
CA GLU A 27 36.37 13.50 -7.37
C GLU A 27 36.49 15.01 -7.60
N ASN A 28 35.35 15.70 -7.78
CA ASN A 28 35.12 17.06 -7.29
C ASN A 28 33.73 17.52 -7.73
N TYR A 29 32.75 17.42 -6.83
CA TYR A 29 31.45 18.08 -6.98
C TYR A 29 31.17 18.89 -5.72
N PHE A 30 31.66 20.12 -5.72
CA PHE A 30 31.14 21.24 -4.96
C PHE A 30 31.02 22.41 -5.94
N ALA A 31 29.84 22.60 -6.51
CA ALA A 31 29.35 23.89 -7.02
C ALA A 31 27.90 23.71 -7.49
N ILE A 32 26.98 24.19 -6.66
CA ILE A 32 25.67 24.62 -7.12
C ILE A 32 25.90 25.95 -7.84
N SER A 33 25.63 26.03 -9.14
CA SER A 33 25.41 27.31 -9.84
C SER A 33 24.16 27.23 -10.70
N THR A 34 23.10 27.85 -10.14
CA THR A 34 22.09 28.67 -10.83
C THR A 34 21.80 28.34 -12.30
N TRP A 35 20.68 27.64 -12.53
CA TRP A 35 19.95 27.78 -13.78
C TRP A 35 19.37 29.19 -13.81
N THR A 36 20.02 30.09 -14.54
CA THR A 36 19.49 31.40 -14.87
C THR A 36 18.27 31.22 -15.76
N GLY A 37 17.12 31.69 -15.27
CA GLY A 37 15.90 31.80 -16.07
C GLY A 37 16.18 32.66 -17.30
N ASN A 38 15.77 32.15 -18.46
CA ASN A 38 15.68 32.97 -19.66
C ASN A 38 14.58 34.01 -19.46
N GLU A 39 14.95 35.27 -19.61
CA GLU A 39 14.05 36.39 -19.90
C GLU A 39 13.29 36.19 -21.23
N PRO A 40 12.15 36.87 -21.41
CA PRO A 40 11.10 36.47 -22.32
C PRO A 40 11.42 36.88 -23.76
N SER A 41 11.83 35.92 -24.59
CA SER A 41 11.92 36.10 -26.04
C SER A 41 10.73 35.42 -26.73
N GLU A 42 9.80 36.26 -27.18
CA GLU A 42 8.86 36.11 -28.29
C GLU A 42 8.04 34.80 -28.38
N GLU A 43 6.74 34.97 -28.20
CA GLU A 43 5.68 33.98 -28.40
C GLU A 43 5.78 33.31 -29.77
N LYS A 44 6.37 32.11 -29.82
CA LYS A 44 6.20 31.20 -30.94
C LYS A 44 4.90 30.44 -30.73
N PRO A 45 4.01 30.36 -31.75
CA PRO A 45 2.78 29.62 -31.63
C PRO A 45 3.13 28.16 -31.32
N VAL A 46 2.71 27.70 -30.14
CA VAL A 46 2.78 26.29 -29.76
C VAL A 46 1.98 25.53 -30.81
N THR A 47 2.67 24.90 -31.75
CA THR A 47 2.04 24.04 -32.74
C THR A 47 1.46 22.87 -31.97
N THR A 48 0.14 22.89 -31.78
CA THR A 48 -0.60 21.91 -31.02
C THR A 48 -0.43 20.55 -31.69
N TRP A 49 0.51 19.74 -31.20
CA TRP A 49 0.90 18.44 -31.77
C TRP A 49 -0.28 17.46 -31.86
N VAL A 50 -1.37 17.71 -31.13
CA VAL A 50 -2.66 17.03 -31.30
C VAL A 50 -3.79 18.03 -30.99
N PRO A 51 -4.75 18.26 -31.89
CA PRO A 51 -5.95 19.01 -31.52
C PRO A 51 -6.67 18.23 -30.41
N ASN A 52 -7.00 18.93 -29.32
CA ASN A 52 -7.64 18.39 -28.10
C ASN A 52 -6.75 17.59 -27.14
N PHE A 53 -5.41 17.76 -27.17
CA PHE A 53 -4.58 17.27 -26.08
C PHE A 53 -4.89 18.06 -24.79
N ILE A 54 -5.42 17.37 -23.79
CA ILE A 54 -5.65 17.93 -22.45
C ILE A 54 -4.54 17.40 -21.54
N PRO A 55 -3.57 18.23 -21.13
CA PRO A 55 -2.57 17.85 -20.14
C PRO A 55 -3.23 17.42 -18.83
N ARG A 56 -2.65 16.44 -18.13
CA ARG A 56 -3.08 16.12 -16.76
C ARG A 56 -2.86 17.35 -15.87
N GLU A 57 -3.68 17.48 -14.82
CA GLU A 57 -3.44 18.46 -13.76
C GLU A 57 -1.99 18.31 -13.27
N SER A 58 -1.29 19.44 -13.06
CA SER A 58 0.11 19.48 -12.65
C SER A 58 0.35 18.86 -11.25
N VAL A 59 -0.73 18.69 -10.48
CA VAL A 59 -0.70 18.12 -9.14
C VAL A 59 -1.59 16.88 -9.10
N GLU A 60 -0.98 15.70 -8.92
CA GLU A 60 -1.73 14.47 -8.68
C GLU A 60 -2.36 14.50 -7.29
N LYS A 61 -3.69 14.48 -7.22
CA LYS A 61 -4.41 14.35 -5.96
C LYS A 61 -4.20 12.93 -5.42
N VAL A 62 -3.53 12.79 -4.26
CA VAL A 62 -3.31 11.50 -3.62
C VAL A 62 -4.64 10.94 -3.12
N GLN A 63 -5.22 10.05 -3.91
CA GLN A 63 -6.50 9.41 -3.65
C GLN A 63 -6.32 7.90 -3.69
N ASN A 64 -5.80 7.36 -2.59
CA ASN A 64 -5.61 5.92 -2.39
C ASN A 64 -6.57 5.42 -1.30
N CYS A 65 -7.84 5.82 -1.35
CA CYS A 65 -8.80 5.58 -0.25
C CYS A 65 -8.35 6.16 1.12
N SER A 66 -7.33 7.01 1.18
CA SER A 66 -6.75 7.54 2.42
C SER A 66 -7.54 8.70 3.01
N GLN A 67 -8.32 9.41 2.18
CA GLN A 67 -9.17 10.53 2.55
C GLN A 67 -10.63 10.14 2.80
N LEU A 68 -10.96 8.84 2.74
CA LEU A 68 -12.31 8.37 3.06
C LEU A 68 -12.64 8.66 4.54
N ASN A 69 -13.90 9.01 4.81
CA ASN A 69 -14.35 9.22 6.19
C ASN A 69 -14.12 7.94 7.00
N LYS A 70 -13.44 8.08 8.14
CA LYS A 70 -13.10 6.99 9.07
C LYS A 70 -14.34 6.20 9.50
N GLU A 71 -15.50 6.85 9.62
CA GLU A 71 -16.76 6.19 9.96
C GLU A 71 -17.20 5.20 8.88
N ILE A 72 -17.10 5.59 7.61
CA ILE A 72 -17.42 4.74 6.46
C ILE A 72 -16.43 3.58 6.41
N ILE A 73 -15.13 3.85 6.60
CA ILE A 73 -14.10 2.81 6.70
C ILE A 73 -14.45 1.82 7.81
N ASN A 74 -14.72 2.30 9.02
CA ASN A 74 -15.04 1.45 10.18
C ASN A 74 -16.31 0.64 9.95
N SER A 75 -17.34 1.22 9.32
CA SER A 75 -18.56 0.52 8.93
C SER A 75 -18.27 -0.62 7.94
N MET A 76 -17.43 -0.36 6.93
CA MET A 76 -17.00 -1.39 5.97
C MET A 76 -16.19 -2.49 6.65
N LEU A 77 -15.19 -2.13 7.47
CA LEU A 77 -14.37 -3.09 8.21
C LEU A 77 -15.26 -4.00 9.08
N LYS A 78 -16.18 -3.43 9.85
CA LYS A 78 -17.12 -4.19 10.69
C LYS A 78 -17.98 -5.15 9.88
N LYS A 79 -18.56 -4.70 8.76
CA LYS A 79 -19.36 -5.57 7.87
C LYS A 79 -18.56 -6.77 7.35
N ILE A 80 -17.35 -6.53 6.86
CA ILE A 80 -16.48 -7.58 6.31
C ILE A 80 -16.08 -8.57 7.41
N VAL A 81 -15.64 -8.05 8.57
CA VAL A 81 -15.20 -8.89 9.70
C VAL A 81 -16.35 -9.73 10.21
N ASN A 82 -17.52 -9.14 10.44
CA ASN A 82 -18.70 -9.88 10.91
C ASN A 82 -19.07 -11.01 9.95
N HIS A 83 -19.03 -10.75 8.63
CA HIS A 83 -19.30 -11.78 7.63
C HIS A 83 -18.25 -12.90 7.64
N LEU A 84 -16.96 -12.57 7.77
CA LEU A 84 -15.89 -13.57 7.86
C LEU A 84 -16.05 -14.43 9.12
N LEU A 85 -16.46 -13.84 10.25
CA LEU A 85 -16.58 -14.55 11.51
C LEU A 85 -17.75 -15.54 11.57
N VAL A 86 -18.75 -15.44 10.67
CA VAL A 86 -19.86 -16.40 10.58
C VAL A 86 -19.37 -17.83 10.36
N THR A 87 -18.30 -18.01 9.57
CA THR A 87 -17.81 -19.34 9.16
C THR A 87 -16.97 -20.06 10.23
N ASN A 88 -16.89 -19.55 11.47
CA ASN A 88 -16.28 -20.20 12.64
C ASN A 88 -15.12 -21.17 12.33
N SER A 89 -13.97 -20.62 11.95
CA SER A 89 -12.75 -21.40 11.70
C SER A 89 -11.71 -21.08 12.77
N THR A 90 -11.41 -22.05 13.62
CA THR A 90 -10.46 -21.86 14.72
C THR A 90 -9.04 -22.19 14.29
N VAL A 91 -8.10 -21.33 14.68
CA VAL A 91 -6.66 -21.51 14.48
C VAL A 91 -5.97 -21.52 15.84
N ALA A 92 -4.99 -22.42 15.99
CA ALA A 92 -4.12 -22.45 17.16
C ALA A 92 -3.09 -21.32 17.07
N VAL A 93 -3.14 -20.39 18.02
CA VAL A 93 -2.20 -19.28 18.16
C VAL A 93 -1.36 -19.53 19.42
N GLN A 94 -0.04 -19.47 19.29
CA GLN A 94 0.85 -19.52 20.45
C GLN A 94 0.91 -18.11 21.07
N SER A 95 0.55 -18.00 22.34
CA SER A 95 0.82 -16.79 23.14
C SER A 95 1.54 -17.21 24.40
N GLU A 96 2.68 -16.59 24.65
CA GLU A 96 3.58 -16.91 25.75
C GLU A 96 3.85 -18.43 25.80
N ASP A 97 3.21 -19.12 26.75
CA ASP A 97 3.36 -20.56 27.01
C ASP A 97 2.07 -21.37 26.76
N LYS A 98 1.05 -20.75 26.14
CA LYS A 98 -0.26 -21.35 25.93
C LYS A 98 -0.68 -21.33 24.47
N THR A 99 -1.22 -22.45 24.02
CA THR A 99 -1.91 -22.52 22.72
C THR A 99 -3.36 -22.08 22.92
N VAL A 100 -3.72 -20.94 22.33
CA VAL A 100 -5.08 -20.38 22.34
C VAL A 100 -5.75 -20.68 21.00
N TYR A 101 -6.94 -21.28 21.04
CA TYR A 101 -7.76 -21.47 19.84
C TYR A 101 -8.56 -20.20 19.56
N TRP A 102 -8.23 -19.52 18.46
CA TRP A 102 -8.82 -18.24 18.07
C TRP A 102 -9.59 -18.37 16.77
N ASN A 103 -10.79 -17.81 16.71
CA ASN A 103 -11.62 -17.82 15.50
C ASN A 103 -11.04 -16.85 14.47
N GLN A 104 -10.37 -17.39 13.44
CA GLN A 104 -9.94 -16.62 12.29
C GLN A 104 -11.11 -16.26 11.36
N GLY A 105 -12.25 -16.95 11.50
CA GLY A 105 -13.33 -16.86 10.54
C GLY A 105 -12.98 -17.56 9.22
N GLY A 106 -13.90 -17.46 8.26
CA GLY A 106 -13.76 -18.11 6.97
C GLY A 106 -12.92 -17.35 5.96
N SER A 107 -13.14 -17.73 4.71
CA SER A 107 -12.61 -17.07 3.54
C SER A 107 -13.73 -16.43 2.74
N LEU A 108 -13.50 -15.22 2.23
CA LEU A 108 -14.48 -14.48 1.42
C LEU A 108 -13.92 -14.25 0.01
N GLY A 109 -14.69 -14.60 -1.01
CA GLY A 109 -14.31 -14.32 -2.39
C GLY A 109 -14.45 -12.83 -2.72
N MET A 110 -13.61 -12.32 -3.63
CA MET A 110 -13.69 -10.90 -4.02
C MET A 110 -15.04 -10.50 -4.63
N LYS A 111 -15.69 -11.40 -5.38
CA LYS A 111 -17.03 -11.18 -5.94
C LYS A 111 -18.08 -11.00 -4.84
N GLU A 112 -18.07 -11.91 -3.85
CA GLU A 112 -18.97 -11.88 -2.71
C GLU A 112 -18.75 -10.63 -1.86
N LEU A 113 -17.49 -10.22 -1.67
CA LEU A 113 -17.18 -8.97 -0.98
C LEU A 113 -17.82 -7.76 -1.67
N CYS A 114 -17.78 -7.70 -3.00
CA CYS A 114 -18.37 -6.60 -3.75
C CYS A 114 -19.90 -6.56 -3.56
N SER A 115 -20.55 -7.73 -3.56
CA SER A 115 -21.98 -7.84 -3.26
C SER A 115 -22.31 -7.44 -1.82
N LEU A 116 -21.47 -7.80 -0.86
CA LEU A 116 -21.66 -7.48 0.56
C LEU A 116 -21.53 -5.98 0.87
N LEU A 117 -20.57 -5.29 0.25
CA LEU A 117 -20.34 -3.86 0.48
C LEU A 117 -21.42 -2.98 -0.17
N GLY A 118 -22.08 -3.48 -1.21
CA GLY A 118 -23.10 -2.77 -1.96
C GLY A 118 -22.56 -1.67 -2.87
N PRO A 119 -23.35 -1.23 -3.86
CA PRO A 119 -22.89 -0.33 -4.92
C PRO A 119 -22.49 1.07 -4.40
N GLU A 120 -23.16 1.59 -3.38
CA GLU A 120 -22.87 2.91 -2.80
C GLU A 120 -21.46 2.98 -2.20
N MET A 121 -21.05 1.97 -1.43
CA MET A 121 -19.72 1.92 -0.83
C MET A 121 -18.63 1.72 -1.90
N LEU A 122 -18.91 0.89 -2.91
CA LEU A 122 -18.02 0.70 -4.05
C LEU A 122 -17.81 1.99 -4.84
N LYS A 123 -18.87 2.78 -5.04
CA LYS A 123 -18.81 4.08 -5.70
C LYS A 123 -17.99 5.08 -4.89
N CYS A 124 -18.14 5.08 -3.56
CA CYS A 124 -17.37 5.91 -2.65
C CYS A 124 -15.87 5.60 -2.69
N MET A 125 -15.46 4.33 -2.77
CA MET A 125 -14.04 3.98 -2.94
C MET A 125 -13.52 4.44 -4.31
N LYS A 126 -14.29 4.20 -5.37
CA LYS A 126 -13.91 4.58 -6.75
C LYS A 126 -13.73 6.09 -6.92
N SER A 127 -14.54 6.92 -6.24
CA SER A 127 -14.40 8.38 -6.31
C SER A 127 -13.14 8.91 -5.63
N GLN A 128 -12.52 8.10 -4.78
CA GLN A 128 -11.22 8.36 -4.14
C GLN A 128 -10.11 7.60 -4.86
N ASN A 129 -10.21 7.47 -6.18
CA ASN A 129 -9.30 6.78 -7.11
C ASN A 129 -8.75 5.42 -6.63
N GLY A 130 -9.52 4.71 -5.79
CA GLY A 130 -9.13 3.44 -5.22
C GLY A 130 -10.19 2.37 -5.44
N GLY A 131 -9.74 1.13 -5.67
CA GLY A 131 -10.62 -0.04 -5.72
C GLY A 131 -10.74 -0.72 -4.35
N VAL A 132 -11.65 -1.71 -4.26
CA VAL A 132 -11.77 -2.61 -3.10
C VAL A 132 -10.43 -3.26 -2.77
N GLN A 133 -9.65 -3.63 -3.78
CA GLN A 133 -8.35 -4.23 -3.57
C GLN A 133 -7.36 -3.25 -2.93
N THR A 134 -7.36 -1.99 -3.33
CA THR A 134 -6.52 -0.94 -2.72
C THR A 134 -6.92 -0.73 -1.25
N PHE A 135 -8.23 -0.69 -0.97
CA PHE A 135 -8.75 -0.61 0.38
C PHE A 135 -8.21 -1.76 1.26
N LEU A 136 -8.30 -3.00 0.79
CA LEU A 136 -7.79 -4.15 1.54
C LEU A 136 -6.28 -4.10 1.75
N ARG A 137 -5.50 -3.65 0.75
CA ARG A 137 -4.05 -3.48 0.86
C ARG A 137 -3.66 -2.43 1.91
N ASN A 138 -4.41 -1.34 1.99
CA ASN A 138 -4.22 -0.32 3.04
C ASN A 138 -4.49 -0.89 4.44
N HIS A 139 -5.44 -1.81 4.55
CA HIS A 139 -5.82 -2.52 5.78
C HIS A 139 -5.21 -3.93 5.89
N SER A 140 -4.00 -4.11 5.35
CA SER A 140 -3.24 -5.39 5.37
C SER A 140 -2.85 -5.90 6.76
N PHE A 141 -3.04 -5.09 7.80
CA PHE A 141 -2.87 -5.52 9.19
C PHE A 141 -4.10 -6.26 9.73
N ILE A 142 -5.26 -6.12 9.09
CA ILE A 142 -6.51 -6.80 9.44
C ILE A 142 -6.78 -7.95 8.49
N PHE A 143 -6.59 -7.72 7.19
CA PHE A 143 -6.94 -8.69 6.15
C PHE A 143 -5.69 -9.24 5.48
N GLU A 144 -5.76 -10.53 5.16
CA GLU A 144 -4.85 -11.20 4.25
C GLU A 144 -5.58 -11.47 2.94
N VAL A 145 -4.99 -11.05 1.82
CA VAL A 145 -5.54 -11.28 0.48
C VAL A 145 -4.60 -12.23 -0.27
N LYS A 146 -5.06 -13.46 -0.50
CA LYS A 146 -4.35 -14.52 -1.25
C LYS A 146 -5.31 -15.11 -2.27
N ASP A 147 -4.84 -15.34 -3.50
CA ASP A 147 -5.63 -16.02 -4.56
C ASP A 147 -7.06 -15.49 -4.71
N ASN A 148 -7.20 -14.16 -4.77
CA ASN A 148 -8.48 -13.46 -4.89
C ASN A 148 -9.49 -13.74 -3.75
N THR A 149 -8.97 -14.25 -2.64
CA THR A 149 -9.69 -14.64 -1.44
C THR A 149 -9.17 -13.82 -0.26
N ILE A 150 -10.10 -13.40 0.59
CA ILE A 150 -9.82 -12.56 1.75
C ILE A 150 -10.03 -13.39 3.00
N ARG A 151 -9.09 -13.29 3.93
CA ARG A 151 -9.18 -13.91 5.25
C ARG A 151 -8.80 -12.88 6.31
N LEU A 152 -9.24 -13.08 7.55
CA LEU A 152 -8.69 -12.31 8.65
C LEU A 152 -7.25 -12.75 8.88
N LYS A 153 -6.38 -11.76 9.06
CA LYS A 153 -4.99 -11.99 9.39
C LYS A 153 -4.90 -12.41 10.85
N VAL A 154 -4.13 -13.47 11.13
CA VAL A 154 -3.87 -13.90 12.50
C VAL A 154 -2.93 -12.88 13.17
N PRO A 155 -3.27 -12.37 14.38
CA PRO A 155 -2.37 -11.51 15.14
C PRO A 155 -1.02 -12.21 15.39
N ARG A 156 0.09 -11.52 15.09
CA ARG A 156 1.45 -12.05 15.28
C ARG A 156 2.15 -11.37 16.45
N SER A 157 2.98 -12.15 17.14
CA SER A 157 3.81 -11.65 18.22
C SER A 157 4.92 -10.75 17.66
N ILE A 158 5.39 -9.81 18.48
CA ILE A 158 6.53 -8.94 18.13
C ILE A 158 7.76 -9.80 17.76
N LYS A 159 7.94 -10.96 18.41
CA LYS A 159 9.04 -11.90 18.16
C LYS A 159 8.97 -12.46 16.73
N ASP A 160 7.83 -12.99 16.32
CA ASP A 160 7.63 -13.56 14.98
C ASP A 160 7.78 -12.51 13.86
N SER A 161 7.37 -11.26 14.14
CA SER A 161 7.51 -10.16 13.18
C SER A 161 8.96 -9.73 12.97
N ALA A 162 9.84 -9.95 13.95
CA ALA A 162 11.26 -9.69 13.84
C ALA A 162 11.94 -10.74 12.96
N ASP A 163 11.53 -12.00 13.05
CA ASP A 163 12.11 -13.11 12.29
C ASP A 163 11.76 -13.06 10.78
N GLU A 164 10.53 -12.70 10.41
CA GLU A 164 10.16 -12.46 9.00
C GLU A 164 10.97 -11.31 8.38
N LEU A 165 11.35 -10.31 9.20
CA LEU A 165 12.25 -9.24 8.76
C LEU A 165 13.69 -9.72 8.57
N VAL A 166 14.13 -10.82 9.20
CA VAL A 166 15.47 -11.38 9.00
C VAL A 166 15.56 -12.06 7.63
N GLU A 167 14.53 -12.80 7.21
CA GLU A 167 14.52 -13.49 5.91
C GLU A 167 14.51 -12.53 4.71
N VAL A 168 13.85 -11.37 4.83
CA VAL A 168 13.81 -10.36 3.75
C VAL A 168 15.04 -9.43 3.76
N LYS A 169 15.79 -9.34 4.87
CA LYS A 169 16.91 -8.39 5.05
C LYS A 169 18.29 -8.94 4.66
N ALA A 170 18.41 -10.12 4.05
CA ALA A 170 19.67 -10.58 3.48
C ALA A 170 20.23 -9.67 2.35
N LYS A 171 19.47 -8.69 1.86
CA LYS A 171 19.89 -7.75 0.80
C LYS A 171 20.07 -6.27 1.20
N ARG A 172 19.89 -5.88 2.46
CA ARG A 172 20.16 -4.49 2.88
C ARG A 172 20.92 -4.44 4.21
N LYS A 173 22.25 -4.52 4.11
CA LYS A 173 23.19 -4.36 5.21
C LYS A 173 23.11 -2.95 5.81
N LYS A 174 23.21 -2.94 7.16
CA LYS A 174 23.67 -1.86 8.04
C LYS A 174 22.88 -0.55 8.04
N LYS A 175 22.01 -0.40 9.05
CA LYS A 175 21.89 0.78 9.95
C LYS A 175 20.48 0.86 10.56
N GLN A 176 20.03 -0.15 11.31
CA GLN A 176 18.95 0.00 12.31
C GLN A 176 19.09 -1.09 13.39
N GLU A 177 20.26 -1.18 14.01
CA GLU A 177 20.36 -1.80 15.34
C GLU A 177 19.88 -0.75 16.35
N LYS A 178 18.95 -1.15 17.23
CA LYS A 178 18.29 -0.34 18.27
C LYS A 178 17.15 0.58 17.78
N LYS A 179 16.04 -0.04 17.37
CA LYS A 179 14.71 0.57 17.57
C LYS A 179 13.81 -0.41 18.31
N GLN A 180 14.33 -0.92 19.43
CA GLN A 180 13.50 -1.62 20.40
C GLN A 180 12.68 -0.57 21.15
N ILE A 181 11.36 -0.75 21.10
CA ILE A 181 10.38 -0.19 22.04
C ILE A 181 10.14 1.31 21.86
N GLY A 182 8.88 1.70 21.67
CA GLY A 182 8.49 3.11 21.67
C GLY A 182 7.50 3.44 20.56
N PHE A 183 6.25 3.56 20.97
CA PHE A 183 5.07 3.89 20.17
C PHE A 183 4.50 2.73 19.37
N ARG A 184 3.71 1.90 20.06
CA ARG A 184 2.55 1.26 19.43
C ARG A 184 1.62 2.37 18.97
N LYS A 185 1.83 2.87 17.75
CA LYS A 185 1.13 4.07 17.22
C LYS A 185 -0.34 3.82 16.88
N ARG A 186 -0.82 2.57 16.97
CA ARG A 186 -2.15 2.15 16.54
C ARG A 186 -2.73 1.14 17.53
N ASN A 187 -4.01 1.30 17.80
CA ASN A 187 -4.81 0.39 18.61
C ASN A 187 -4.98 -0.94 17.87
N CYS A 188 -5.05 -2.03 18.62
CA CYS A 188 -5.22 -3.37 18.12
C CYS A 188 -6.64 -3.57 17.65
N PHE A 189 -6.83 -3.64 16.33
CA PHE A 189 -8.17 -3.82 15.75
C PHE A 189 -8.89 -5.04 16.32
N PHE A 190 -8.18 -6.15 16.54
CA PHE A 190 -8.76 -7.39 17.04
C PHE A 190 -9.19 -7.29 18.51
N HIS A 191 -8.51 -6.50 19.33
CA HIS A 191 -8.92 -6.31 20.72
C HIS A 191 -10.30 -5.63 20.81
N PHE A 192 -10.54 -4.62 19.97
CA PHE A 192 -11.76 -3.81 20.04
C PHE A 192 -12.93 -4.31 19.18
N ASN A 193 -12.66 -5.04 18.09
CA ASN A 193 -13.70 -5.42 17.11
C ASN A 193 -13.93 -6.93 16.98
N HIS A 194 -13.11 -7.78 17.62
CA HIS A 194 -13.30 -9.23 17.56
C HIS A 194 -14.07 -9.73 18.80
N PRO A 195 -15.06 -10.62 18.67
CA PRO A 195 -15.87 -11.11 19.80
C PRO A 195 -15.05 -11.89 20.84
N GLN A 196 -13.96 -12.54 20.43
CA GLN A 196 -13.02 -13.21 21.34
C GLN A 196 -11.84 -12.32 21.76
N GLY A 197 -11.79 -11.07 21.30
CA GLY A 197 -10.64 -10.19 21.49
C GLY A 197 -9.38 -10.66 20.74
N CYS A 198 -8.24 -10.08 21.14
CA CYS A 198 -6.91 -10.46 20.64
C CYS A 198 -6.41 -11.72 21.37
N PRO A 199 -5.90 -12.74 20.66
CA PRO A 199 -5.39 -13.97 21.29
C PRO A 199 -4.02 -13.79 21.94
N LEU A 200 -3.31 -12.69 21.66
CA LEU A 200 -2.01 -12.39 22.22
C LEU A 200 -2.16 -11.54 23.49
N SER A 201 -1.20 -11.65 24.41
CA SER A 201 -1.16 -10.74 25.56
C SER A 201 -0.81 -9.31 25.15
N SER A 202 -1.15 -8.34 26.01
CA SER A 202 -0.81 -6.93 25.78
C SER A 202 0.69 -6.71 25.67
N ASN A 203 1.56 -7.63 26.10
CA ASN A 203 3.02 -7.47 25.96
C ASN A 203 3.55 -8.05 24.65
N GLU A 204 2.91 -9.10 24.13
CA GLU A 204 3.33 -9.79 22.90
C GLU A 204 2.72 -9.19 21.63
N CYS A 205 1.55 -8.55 21.74
CA CYS A 205 0.88 -7.99 20.57
C CYS A 205 1.71 -6.87 19.92
N THR A 206 1.76 -6.89 18.59
CA THR A 206 2.38 -5.83 17.78
C THR A 206 1.64 -4.48 17.93
N PHE A 207 0.35 -4.49 18.28
CA PHE A 207 -0.50 -3.31 18.42
C PHE A 207 -0.87 -3.01 19.89
N SER A 208 -1.35 -1.80 20.17
CA SER A 208 -1.74 -1.40 21.54
C SER A 208 -3.11 -1.95 21.91
N HIS A 209 -3.27 -2.57 23.07
CA HIS A 209 -4.58 -2.95 23.62
C HIS A 209 -5.22 -1.82 24.42
N GLU A 210 -4.46 -0.77 24.72
CA GLU A 210 -4.98 0.42 25.39
C GLU A 210 -5.57 1.38 24.36
N ASP A 211 -6.65 2.06 24.74
CA ASP A 211 -7.20 3.17 23.99
C ASP A 211 -6.23 4.34 24.02
N VAL A 212 -5.32 4.36 23.05
CA VAL A 212 -4.53 5.56 22.77
C VAL A 212 -5.45 6.51 22.03
N GLU A 213 -6.21 7.32 22.77
CA GLU A 213 -6.98 8.42 22.19
C GLU A 213 -6.03 9.29 21.34
N ARG A 214 -6.44 9.57 20.09
CA ARG A 214 -5.73 10.44 19.16
C ARG A 214 -6.68 11.45 18.56
#